data_AF-A0AAP2VN23-F1
#
_entry.id   AF-A0AAP2VN23-F1
#
_cell.length_a   1.000
_cell.length_b   1.000
_cell.length_c   1.000
_cell.angle_alpha   90.00
_cell.angle_beta   90.00
_cell.angle_gamma   90.00
#
_symmetry.space_group_name_H-M   'P 1'
#
loop_
_entity.id
_entity.type
_entity.pdbx_description
1 polymer ?
#
loop_
_entity_poly.entity_id
_entity_poly.type
_entity_poly.pdbx_seq_one_letter_code
_entity_poly.pdbx_strand_id
1 'polypeptide(L)' 'MIIKRVLNNNTIISLDQNGAEIIVKGKGIAFGKKPGQEA' A
#
# COMPACT_ATOMS: atom_id res chain seq x y z
N MET A 1 -2.35 -4.41 6.32
CA MET A 1 -3.21 -3.94 5.19
C MET A 1 -2.71 -4.54 3.88
N ILE A 2 -3.57 -4.93 2.93
CA ILE A 2 -3.09 -5.54 1.68
C ILE A 2 -2.77 -4.47 0.64
N ILE A 3 -1.55 -4.49 0.10
CA ILE A 3 -1.13 -3.57 -0.95
C ILE A 3 -1.91 -3.89 -2.22
N LYS A 4 -2.77 -2.97 -2.66
CA LYS A 4 -3.45 -3.04 -3.96
C LYS A 4 -2.51 -2.61 -5.08
N ARG A 5 -1.71 -1.56 -4.84
CA ARG A 5 -0.73 -1.04 -5.82
C ARG A 5 0.43 -0.35 -5.12
N VAL A 6 1.65 -0.54 -5.63
CA VAL A 6 2.83 0.23 -5.21
C VAL A 6 3.00 1.43 -6.15
N LEU A 7 3.19 2.63 -5.61
CA LEU A 7 3.44 3.85 -6.40
C LEU A 7 4.92 4.23 -6.40
N ASN A 8 5.55 4.17 -5.23
CA ASN A 8 6.99 4.37 -5.01
C ASN A 8 7.38 3.76 -3.66
N ASN A 9 8.67 3.78 -3.31
CA ASN A 9 9.18 3.19 -2.06
C ASN A 9 8.49 3.68 -0.78
N ASN A 10 7.85 4.85 -0.81
CA ASN A 10 7.22 5.47 0.35
C ASN A 10 5.68 5.57 0.24
N THR A 11 5.07 5.01 -0.81
CA THR A 11 3.63 5.20 -1.07
C THR A 11 2.99 3.95 -1.68
N ILE A 12 1.86 3.53 -1.11
CA ILE A 12 1.01 2.44 -1.61
C ILE A 12 -0.46 2.87 -1.70
N ILE A 13 -1.23 2.14 -2.49
CA ILE A 13 -2.70 2.13 -2.47
C ILE A 13 -3.15 0.84 -1.82
N SER A 14 -4.16 0.92 -0.95
CA SER A 14 -4.81 -0.23 -0.32
C SER A 14 -6.32 0.01 -0.24
N LEU A 15 -7.04 -0.96 0.32
CA LEU A 15 -8.47 -0.86 0.62
C LEU A 15 -8.64 -0.78 2.14
N ASP A 16 -9.53 0.11 2.60
CA ASP A 16 -9.95 0.12 3.99
C ASP A 16 -10.97 -1.01 4.28
N GLN A 17 -11.43 -1.09 5.53
CA GLN A 17 -12.41 -2.08 5.96
C GLN A 17 -13.78 -1.99 5.26
N ASN A 18 -14.08 -0.85 4.62
CA ASN A 18 -15.32 -0.62 3.88
C ASN A 18 -15.12 -0.82 2.36
N GLY A 19 -13.92 -1.23 1.92
CA GLY A 19 -13.58 -1.38 0.51
C GLY A 19 -13.27 -0.06 -0.22
N ALA A 20 -13.09 1.05 0.50
CA ALA A 20 -12.69 2.33 -0.09
C ALA A 20 -11.19 2.35 -0.39
N GLU A 21 -10.80 2.94 -1.52
CA GLU A 21 -9.39 3.09 -1.88
C GLU A 21 -8.73 4.17 -1.02
N ILE A 22 -7.63 3.80 -0.38
CA ILE A 22 -6.83 4.69 0.47
C ILE A 22 -5.38 4.74 -0.02
N ILE A 23 -4.78 5.92 0.09
CA ILE A 23 -3.35 6.13 -0.16
C ILE A 23 -2.62 6.15 1.18
N VAL A 24 -1.62 5.30 1.33
CA VAL A 24 -0.78 5.28 2.53
C VAL A 24 0.62 5.71 2.18
N LYS A 25 1.10 6.71 2.93
CA LYS A 25 2.44 7.26 2.81
C LYS A 25 3.22 6.99 4.09
N GLY A 26 4.46 6.53 3.95
CA GLY A 26 5.36 6.25 5.06
C GLY A 26 6.76 5.95 4.53
N LYS A 27 7.81 6.32 5.28
CA LYS A 27 9.18 6.10 4.84
C LYS A 27 9.46 4.60 4.71
N GLY A 28 9.76 4.14 3.50
CA GLY A 28 10.09 2.74 3.19
C GLY A 28 8.92 1.77 3.23
N ILE A 29 7.66 2.23 3.36
CA ILE A 29 6.49 1.34 3.50
C ILE A 29 6.29 0.40 2.32
N ALA A 30 6.81 0.76 1.13
CA ALA A 30 6.70 -0.06 -0.07
C ALA A 30 8.05 -0.66 -0.51
N PHE A 31 9.13 -0.48 0.28
CA PHE A 31 10.46 -0.93 -0.13
C PHE A 31 10.50 -2.47 -0.22
N GLY A 32 10.74 -2.99 -1.43
CA GLY A 32 10.76 -4.42 -1.69
C GLY A 32 9.38 -5.12 -1.68
N LYS A 33 8.29 -4.37 -1.52
CA LYS A 33 6.93 -4.92 -1.48
C LYS A 33 6.31 -5.03 -2.87
N LYS A 34 5.36 -5.95 -3.03
CA LYS A 34 4.57 -6.18 -4.26
C LYS A 34 3.07 -6.11 -3.96
N PRO A 35 2.22 -5.84 -4.98
CA PRO A 35 0.78 -6.00 -4.84
C PRO A 35 0.40 -7.38 -4.30
N GLY A 36 -0.61 -7.43 -3.42
CA GLY A 36 -1.05 -8.63 -2.72
C GLY A 36 -0.29 -8.94 -1.44
N GLN A 37 0.84 -8.27 -1.16
CA GLN A 37 1.55 -8.41 0.11
C GLN A 37 0.99 -7.48 1.18
N GLU A 38 1.21 -7.85 2.45
CA GLU A 38 0.95 -6.94 3.55
C GLU A 38 1.99 -5.82 3.58
N ALA A 39 1.53 -4.59 3.76
CA ALA A 39 2.38 -3.41 3.95
C ALA A 39 3.06 -3.43 5.32
#